data_AF-A0A7W0Y5X5-F1
#
_entry.id   AF-A0A7W0Y5X5-F1
#
_cell.length_a   1.000
_cell.length_b   1.000
_cell.length_c   1.000
_cell.angle_alpha   90.00
_cell.angle_beta   90.00
_cell.angle_gamma   90.00
#
_symmetry.space_group_name_H-M   'P 1'
#
loop_
_entity.id
_entity.type
_entity.pdbx_description
1 polymer ?
#
loop_
_entity_poly.entity_id
_entity_poly.type
_entity_poly.pdbx_seq_one_letter_code
_entity_poly.pdbx_strand_id
1 'polypeptide(L)'
;MRWLALAAFATLLGLAGATSCSINHRSGDYACDKPADCSPDRVCSGGYCISTGQLVDAPVAKIDAERRPDAPAPDVCPPACTSCNAGQLECTIDCSKPGSNCGQAITCPVGWSCEIDCKTDLACRSGVNCLGSTACHVRCSGNGACRNVACGSGPCNVECSGQNSCSQGVTCGHSCECDVSCTGIGLQTCSSQGIPCGDYACDDIVDYGCNSTPAENCSGPCL
;
A
#
# COMPACT_ATOMS: atom_id res chain seq x y z
N MET A 1 3.88 15.74 -52.70
CA MET A 1 3.59 17.17 -53.01
C MET A 1 2.77 17.75 -51.86
N ARG A 2 3.07 18.98 -51.42
CA ARG A 2 2.78 19.62 -50.10
C ARG A 2 3.84 19.26 -49.05
N TRP A 3 5.05 19.82 -49.02
CA TRP A 3 5.50 21.23 -49.02
C TRP A 3 4.88 22.07 -47.89
N LEU A 4 5.67 22.18 -46.82
CA LEU A 4 6.12 23.43 -46.18
C LEU A 4 5.05 24.44 -45.72
N ALA A 5 4.82 24.46 -44.40
CA ALA A 5 4.40 25.64 -43.66
C ALA A 5 5.27 25.80 -42.40
N LEU A 6 6.51 26.21 -42.64
CA LEU A 6 7.38 26.90 -41.69
C LEU A 6 7.00 28.39 -41.74
N ALA A 7 6.53 28.99 -40.64
CA ALA A 7 6.73 30.42 -40.37
C ALA A 7 6.26 30.82 -38.95
N ALA A 8 7.27 31.15 -38.14
CA ALA A 8 7.28 32.32 -37.27
C ALA A 8 6.19 32.46 -36.20
N PHE A 9 6.45 31.91 -35.01
CA PHE A 9 6.13 32.65 -33.79
C PHE A 9 7.42 32.95 -33.03
N ALA A 10 7.82 34.20 -33.21
CA ALA A 10 9.00 34.83 -32.67
C ALA A 10 8.95 34.89 -31.14
N THR A 11 10.03 34.43 -30.52
CA THR A 11 10.73 35.07 -29.41
C THR A 11 9.94 36.12 -28.61
N LEU A 12 9.34 35.68 -27.50
CA LEU A 12 9.13 36.51 -26.32
C LEU A 12 9.94 35.90 -25.18
N LEU A 13 11.23 36.25 -25.20
CA LEU A 13 12.19 36.02 -24.13
C LEU A 13 11.83 36.98 -22.99
N GLY A 14 10.79 36.64 -22.23
CA GLY A 14 10.43 37.34 -21.01
C GLY A 14 11.40 36.96 -19.91
N LEU A 15 12.33 37.87 -19.58
CA LEU A 15 13.08 37.82 -18.33
C LEU A 15 12.10 37.90 -17.15
N ALA A 16 11.57 36.75 -16.74
CA ALA A 16 11.03 36.59 -15.40
C ALA A 16 12.24 36.48 -14.47
N GLY A 17 12.64 37.61 -13.91
CA GLY A 17 13.68 37.69 -12.91
C GLY A 17 13.38 36.67 -11.80
N ALA A 18 14.28 35.71 -11.66
CA ALA A 18 14.34 34.85 -10.49
C ALA A 18 14.76 35.70 -9.29
N THR A 19 13.84 36.50 -8.77
CA THR A 19 13.89 36.88 -7.36
C THR A 19 13.42 35.65 -6.58
N SER A 20 14.27 34.61 -6.56
CA SER A 20 14.19 33.61 -5.52
C SER A 20 14.35 34.39 -4.23
N CYS A 21 13.25 34.66 -3.55
CA CYS A 21 13.26 35.00 -2.14
C CYS A 21 13.90 33.81 -1.45
N SER A 22 15.23 33.83 -1.34
CA SER A 22 15.94 32.96 -0.43
C SER A 22 15.52 33.43 0.95
N ILE A 23 14.43 32.85 1.44
CA ILE A 23 14.00 32.97 2.83
C ILE A 23 15.05 32.19 3.60
N ASN A 24 16.21 32.85 3.79
CA ASN A 24 17.24 32.35 4.65
C ASN A 24 16.74 32.69 6.06
N HIS A 25 16.00 31.76 6.66
CA HIS A 25 15.43 31.89 8.01
C HIS A 25 16.50 31.89 9.12
N ARG A 26 17.74 32.29 8.78
CA ARG A 26 18.87 32.38 9.69
C ARG A 26 18.81 33.75 10.35
N SER A 27 18.60 33.79 11.66
CA SER A 27 18.79 35.04 12.39
C SER A 27 20.27 35.42 12.25
N GLY A 28 20.54 36.63 11.75
CA GLY A 28 21.90 37.15 11.62
C GLY A 28 22.65 37.20 12.95
N ASP A 29 21.91 37.14 14.06
CA ASP A 29 22.39 37.16 15.44
C ASP A 29 23.34 36.01 15.81
N TYR A 30 23.44 34.95 14.99
CA TYR A 30 24.36 33.82 15.23
C TYR A 30 25.37 33.58 14.12
N ALA A 31 25.42 34.44 13.09
CA ALA A 31 26.42 34.32 12.03
C ALA A 31 27.78 34.85 12.53
N CYS A 32 28.87 34.21 12.12
CA CYS A 32 30.22 34.64 12.44
C CYS A 32 31.19 34.32 11.30
N ASP A 33 32.17 35.20 11.10
CA ASP A 33 33.31 34.94 10.22
C ASP A 33 34.57 34.60 11.04
N LYS A 34 34.63 35.06 12.31
CA LYS A 34 35.73 34.82 13.24
C LYS A 34 35.21 34.57 14.67
N PRO A 35 36.00 33.93 15.53
CA PRO A 35 35.58 33.62 16.91
C PRO A 35 35.16 34.83 17.75
N ALA A 36 35.70 36.02 17.47
CA ALA A 36 35.37 37.25 18.18
C ALA A 36 33.98 37.81 17.87
N ASP A 37 33.33 37.33 16.81
CA ASP A 37 31.95 37.73 16.47
C ASP A 37 30.93 37.01 17.37
N CYS A 38 31.37 35.96 18.08
CA CYS A 38 30.56 35.18 18.98
C CYS A 38 30.62 35.71 20.42
N SER A 39 29.53 35.52 21.17
CA SER A 39 29.53 35.72 22.61
C SER A 39 30.58 34.83 23.30
N PRO A 40 31.12 35.21 24.48
CA PRO A 40 32.24 34.53 25.13
C PRO A 40 32.03 33.04 25.44
N ASP A 41 30.79 32.57 25.42
CA ASP A 41 30.34 31.18 25.66
C ASP A 41 30.20 30.35 24.37
N ARG A 42 30.56 30.91 23.22
CA ARG A 42 30.35 30.30 21.89
C ARG A 42 31.63 30.30 21.05
N VAL A 43 31.76 29.32 20.17
CA VAL A 43 32.81 29.24 19.16
C VAL A 43 32.21 29.32 17.76
N CYS A 44 32.90 30.02 16.88
CA CYS A 44 32.54 30.11 15.48
C CYS A 44 32.92 28.79 14.77
N SER A 45 31.91 28.04 14.32
CA SER A 45 32.07 26.80 13.57
C SER A 45 31.13 26.78 12.37
N GLY A 46 31.67 26.60 11.17
CA GLY A 46 30.89 26.55 9.93
C GLY A 46 30.14 27.85 9.60
N GLY A 47 30.60 29.00 10.10
CA GLY A 47 29.93 30.29 9.94
C GLY A 47 28.89 30.62 11.01
N TYR A 48 28.83 29.83 12.09
CA TYR A 48 27.84 29.98 13.16
C TYR A 48 28.45 29.92 14.57
N CYS A 49 27.92 30.74 15.47
CA CYS A 49 28.29 30.73 16.89
C CYS A 49 27.59 29.60 17.65
N ILE A 50 28.27 28.46 17.79
CA ILE A 50 27.81 27.30 18.57
C ILE A 50 28.29 27.38 20.01
N SER A 51 27.46 27.00 20.99
CA SER A 51 27.88 27.03 22.40
C SER A 51 28.89 25.93 22.69
N THR A 52 30.03 26.28 23.27
CA THR A 52 31.13 25.34 23.56
C THR A 52 31.12 24.75 24.96
N GLY A 53 30.15 25.14 25.77
CA GLY A 53 30.22 24.94 27.22
C GLY A 53 29.07 24.16 27.85
N GLN A 54 28.02 23.82 27.10
CA GLN A 54 27.01 22.89 27.57
C GLN A 54 27.17 21.60 26.78
N LEU A 55 27.72 20.58 27.44
CA LEU A 55 27.06 19.28 27.39
C LEU A 55 25.57 19.59 27.40
N VAL A 56 24.83 19.13 26.40
CA VAL A 56 23.37 19.21 26.39
C VAL A 56 22.88 18.20 27.43
N ASP A 57 23.30 18.42 28.67
CA ASP A 57 22.71 17.97 29.90
C ASP A 57 21.44 18.81 30.04
N ALA A 58 20.48 18.59 29.13
CA ALA A 58 19.16 18.44 29.67
C ALA A 58 19.36 17.44 30.81
N PRO A 59 19.09 17.78 32.09
CA PRO A 59 18.99 16.73 33.07
C PRO A 59 18.12 15.68 32.41
N VAL A 60 18.41 14.41 32.66
CA VAL A 60 17.41 13.38 32.46
C VAL A 60 16.30 13.67 33.48
N ALA A 61 15.61 14.81 33.35
CA ALA A 61 14.19 14.89 33.53
C ALA A 61 13.70 13.64 32.83
N LYS A 62 13.09 12.78 33.63
CA LYS A 62 12.41 11.58 33.19
C LYS A 62 11.97 11.81 31.76
N ILE A 63 12.47 10.94 30.87
CA ILE A 63 11.97 10.88 29.52
C ILE A 63 10.49 10.48 29.68
N ASP A 64 9.63 11.48 29.84
CA ASP A 64 8.20 11.34 30.07
C ASP A 64 7.49 10.96 28.76
N ALA A 65 8.19 11.13 27.64
CA ALA A 65 7.88 10.49 26.38
C ALA A 65 8.58 9.14 26.36
N GLU A 66 7.94 8.15 26.99
CA GLU A 66 8.22 6.72 26.83
C GLU A 66 8.77 6.49 25.41
N ARG A 67 10.03 6.05 25.33
CA ARG A 67 10.70 5.77 24.06
C ARG A 67 9.75 4.84 23.30
N ARG A 68 9.01 5.39 22.34
CA ARG A 68 8.29 4.55 21.39
C ARG A 68 9.36 3.64 20.81
N PRO A 69 9.24 2.32 20.92
CA PRO A 69 10.19 1.42 20.30
C PRO A 69 10.17 1.75 18.81
N ASP A 70 11.17 2.46 18.30
CA ASP A 70 11.36 2.71 16.87
C ASP A 70 11.70 1.40 16.13
N ALA A 71 11.83 0.30 16.87
CA ALA A 71 11.88 -1.05 16.35
C ALA A 71 10.55 -1.74 16.72
N PRO A 72 9.71 -2.14 15.74
CA PRO A 72 8.61 -3.04 16.02
C PRO A 72 9.16 -4.26 16.77
N ALA A 73 8.40 -4.69 17.78
CA ALA A 73 8.62 -5.93 18.53
C ALA A 73 8.93 -7.08 17.55
N PRO A 74 9.69 -8.11 17.99
CA PRO A 74 10.22 -9.16 17.12
C PRO A 74 9.14 -9.72 16.20
N ASP A 75 9.57 -10.15 15.02
CA ASP A 75 8.85 -10.72 13.86
C ASP A 75 7.79 -11.80 14.22
N VAL A 76 6.81 -11.44 15.04
CA VAL A 76 5.75 -12.34 15.48
C VAL A 76 4.65 -12.22 14.44
N CYS A 77 4.61 -13.24 13.60
CA CYS A 77 3.55 -13.36 12.61
C CYS A 77 2.19 -13.45 13.29
N PRO A 78 1.18 -12.73 12.76
CA PRO A 78 -0.19 -12.94 13.17
C PRO A 78 -0.56 -14.43 13.07
N PRO A 79 -1.35 -14.97 14.01
CA PRO A 79 -1.66 -16.40 14.05
C PRO A 79 -2.47 -16.90 12.84
N ALA A 80 -3.03 -15.98 12.04
CA ALA A 80 -3.70 -16.30 10.78
C ALA A 80 -2.70 -16.62 9.65
N CYS A 81 -1.47 -16.10 9.73
CA CYS A 81 -0.44 -16.26 8.70
C CYS A 81 0.31 -17.58 8.88
N THR A 82 0.55 -18.29 7.78
CA THR A 82 1.44 -19.46 7.79
C THR A 82 2.92 -19.04 7.80
N SER A 83 3.21 -17.93 7.14
CA SER A 83 4.49 -17.22 7.18
C SER A 83 4.22 -15.72 7.00
N CYS A 84 5.13 -14.86 7.46
CA CYS A 84 4.97 -13.42 7.32
C CYS A 84 6.32 -12.70 7.23
N ASN A 85 6.28 -11.47 6.75
CA ASN A 85 7.37 -10.51 6.84
C ASN A 85 6.87 -9.27 7.60
N ALA A 86 7.23 -9.17 8.88
CA ALA A 86 6.76 -8.08 9.74
C ALA A 86 7.31 -6.71 9.33
N GLY A 87 8.50 -6.67 8.70
CA GLY A 87 9.09 -5.43 8.19
C GLY A 87 8.33 -4.81 7.01
N GLN A 88 7.65 -5.65 6.21
CA GLN A 88 6.84 -5.22 5.07
C GLN A 88 5.33 -5.33 5.32
N LEU A 89 4.92 -5.83 6.50
CA LEU A 89 3.54 -6.15 6.83
C LEU A 89 2.90 -7.11 5.82
N GLU A 90 3.66 -8.12 5.36
CA GLU A 90 3.18 -9.14 4.42
C GLU A 90 2.83 -10.45 5.15
N CYS A 91 1.65 -10.98 4.89
CA CYS A 91 1.09 -12.20 5.49
C CYS A 91 0.81 -13.21 4.39
N THR A 92 1.48 -14.37 4.43
CA THR A 92 1.23 -15.47 3.48
C THR A 92 0.48 -16.59 4.19
N ILE A 93 -0.64 -17.02 3.60
CA ILE A 93 -1.47 -18.12 4.07
C ILE A 93 -1.44 -19.22 3.00
N ASP A 94 -0.73 -20.31 3.28
CA ASP A 94 -0.60 -21.45 2.35
C ASP A 94 -1.36 -22.65 2.91
N CYS A 95 -2.50 -22.94 2.28
CA CYS A 95 -3.39 -24.04 2.67
C CYS A 95 -2.89 -25.42 2.25
N SER A 96 -1.76 -25.50 1.56
CA SER A 96 -1.09 -26.76 1.20
C SER A 96 -0.24 -27.29 2.35
N LYS A 97 0.12 -26.43 3.32
CA LYS A 97 0.94 -26.81 4.47
C LYS A 97 0.10 -27.50 5.54
N PRO A 98 0.62 -28.57 6.17
CA PRO A 98 -0.06 -29.21 7.28
C PRO A 98 -0.15 -28.26 8.48
N GLY A 99 -1.32 -28.21 9.12
CA GLY A 99 -1.57 -27.33 10.27
C GLY A 99 -2.11 -25.94 9.91
N SER A 100 -2.24 -25.59 8.62
CA SER A 100 -2.90 -24.36 8.20
C SER A 100 -4.39 -24.38 8.54
N ASN A 101 -4.92 -23.32 9.13
CA ASN A 101 -6.31 -23.21 9.60
C ASN A 101 -7.33 -22.94 8.47
N CYS A 102 -7.08 -23.43 7.26
CA CYS A 102 -7.90 -23.13 6.07
C CYS A 102 -9.26 -23.85 6.02
N GLY A 103 -9.58 -24.65 7.04
CA GLY A 103 -10.93 -25.20 7.24
C GLY A 103 -11.91 -24.18 7.83
N GLN A 104 -11.40 -23.08 8.39
CA GLN A 104 -12.18 -21.98 8.97
C GLN A 104 -12.18 -20.77 8.03
N ALA A 105 -13.01 -19.77 8.34
CA ALA A 105 -13.02 -18.52 7.60
C ALA A 105 -11.68 -17.80 7.79
N ILE A 106 -11.03 -17.43 6.68
CA ILE A 106 -9.74 -16.74 6.71
C ILE A 106 -10.01 -15.25 6.86
N THR A 107 -9.41 -14.63 7.88
CA THR A 107 -9.48 -13.18 8.08
C THR A 107 -8.08 -12.60 8.06
N CYS A 108 -7.84 -11.69 7.13
CA CYS A 108 -6.57 -11.00 7.03
C CYS A 108 -6.37 -10.03 8.19
N PRO A 109 -5.15 -9.98 8.78
CA PRO A 109 -4.83 -8.98 9.78
C PRO A 109 -4.98 -7.56 9.25
N VAL A 110 -5.45 -6.66 10.10
CA VAL A 110 -5.65 -5.26 9.72
C VAL A 110 -4.31 -4.58 9.44
N GLY A 111 -4.19 -3.89 8.30
CA GLY A 111 -2.97 -3.18 7.90
C GLY A 111 -1.93 -4.04 7.16
N TRP A 112 -2.20 -5.32 6.93
CA TRP A 112 -1.28 -6.24 6.27
C TRP A 112 -1.65 -6.47 4.80
N SER A 113 -0.63 -6.72 3.98
CA SER A 113 -0.78 -7.27 2.64
C SER A 113 -0.90 -8.79 2.73
N CYS A 114 -1.98 -9.36 2.22
CA CYS A 114 -2.27 -10.78 2.31
C CYS A 114 -2.05 -11.50 0.98
N GLU A 115 -1.27 -12.58 1.00
CA GLU A 115 -1.23 -13.57 -0.08
C GLU A 115 -1.83 -14.89 0.41
N ILE A 116 -2.93 -15.33 -0.20
CA ILE A 116 -3.72 -16.48 0.22
C ILE A 116 -3.74 -17.50 -0.91
N ASP A 117 -3.12 -18.65 -0.67
CA ASP A 117 -3.02 -19.76 -1.62
C ASP A 117 -3.92 -20.94 -1.18
N CYS A 118 -5.13 -21.01 -1.74
CA CYS A 118 -6.12 -22.06 -1.49
C CYS A 118 -6.00 -23.18 -2.54
N LYS A 119 -4.88 -23.91 -2.51
CA LYS A 119 -4.52 -24.91 -3.55
C LYS A 119 -5.20 -26.27 -3.41
N THR A 120 -5.61 -26.64 -2.20
CA THR A 120 -6.23 -27.93 -1.90
C THR A 120 -7.75 -27.87 -2.07
N ASP A 121 -8.37 -29.01 -2.37
CA ASP A 121 -9.82 -29.08 -2.53
C ASP A 121 -10.55 -28.64 -1.26
N LEU A 122 -11.57 -27.80 -1.43
CA LEU A 122 -12.35 -27.18 -0.37
C LEU A 122 -11.51 -26.33 0.61
N ALA A 123 -10.30 -25.93 0.23
CA ALA A 123 -9.53 -24.93 0.98
C ALA A 123 -10.27 -23.61 1.01
N CYS A 124 -10.28 -22.93 2.17
CA CYS A 124 -10.91 -21.63 2.30
C CYS A 124 -12.41 -21.65 1.98
N ARG A 125 -13.06 -22.84 2.06
CA ARG A 125 -14.50 -23.03 1.77
C ARG A 125 -15.41 -22.18 2.66
N SER A 126 -14.89 -21.80 3.83
CA SER A 126 -15.60 -20.99 4.83
C SER A 126 -15.52 -19.49 4.50
N GLY A 127 -14.81 -19.14 3.43
CA GLY A 127 -14.68 -17.78 2.92
C GLY A 127 -13.35 -17.12 3.27
N VAL A 128 -13.04 -16.08 2.51
CA VAL A 128 -11.88 -15.21 2.70
C VAL A 128 -12.37 -13.79 2.96
N ASN A 129 -11.86 -13.17 4.01
CA ASN A 129 -12.20 -11.80 4.42
C ASN A 129 -10.94 -10.93 4.47
N CYS A 130 -10.84 -10.01 3.51
CA CYS A 130 -9.77 -9.06 3.34
C CYS A 130 -10.16 -7.63 3.79
N LEU A 131 -11.27 -7.43 4.50
CA LEU A 131 -11.82 -6.10 4.80
C LEU A 131 -10.84 -5.15 5.51
N GLY A 132 -9.91 -5.69 6.31
CA GLY A 132 -8.89 -4.90 7.01
C GLY A 132 -7.52 -4.84 6.33
N SER A 133 -7.33 -5.56 5.23
CA SER A 133 -6.02 -5.66 4.55
C SER A 133 -5.71 -4.41 3.72
N THR A 134 -4.42 -4.09 3.59
CA THR A 134 -3.94 -3.03 2.70
C THR A 134 -3.84 -3.49 1.25
N ALA A 135 -3.66 -4.80 1.03
CA ALA A 135 -3.74 -5.45 -0.26
C ALA A 135 -4.14 -6.92 -0.05
N CYS A 136 -4.89 -7.51 -0.99
CA CYS A 136 -5.29 -8.91 -0.92
C CYS A 136 -5.10 -9.62 -2.26
N HIS A 137 -4.27 -10.65 -2.26
CA HIS A 137 -4.08 -11.56 -3.39
C HIS A 137 -4.61 -12.94 -2.99
N VAL A 138 -5.62 -13.43 -3.70
CA VAL A 138 -6.30 -14.69 -3.37
C VAL A 138 -6.25 -15.62 -4.58
N ARG A 139 -5.58 -16.77 -4.44
CA ARG A 139 -5.52 -17.81 -5.48
C ARG A 139 -6.33 -19.04 -5.07
N CYS A 140 -7.34 -19.35 -5.86
CA CYS A 140 -8.36 -20.35 -5.58
C CYS A 140 -8.30 -21.46 -6.63
N SER A 141 -7.26 -22.28 -6.58
CA SER A 141 -7.00 -23.34 -7.56
C SER A 141 -7.58 -24.71 -7.17
N GLY A 142 -7.89 -24.94 -5.88
CA GLY A 142 -8.54 -26.18 -5.43
C GLY A 142 -10.01 -26.27 -5.85
N ASN A 143 -10.56 -27.47 -5.98
CA ASN A 143 -11.99 -27.65 -6.31
C ASN A 143 -12.87 -27.14 -5.15
N GLY A 144 -13.81 -26.25 -5.45
CA GLY A 144 -14.67 -25.61 -4.46
C GLY A 144 -13.92 -24.71 -3.48
N ALA A 145 -12.72 -24.24 -3.85
CA ALA A 145 -11.93 -23.34 -3.03
C ALA A 145 -12.56 -21.93 -2.97
N CYS A 146 -12.27 -21.19 -1.90
CA CYS A 146 -12.66 -19.79 -1.74
C CYS A 146 -14.15 -19.53 -2.06
N ARG A 147 -15.05 -20.24 -1.38
CA ARG A 147 -16.49 -20.22 -1.70
C ARG A 147 -17.03 -18.80 -1.88
N ASN A 148 -16.63 -17.90 -0.99
CA ASN A 148 -16.87 -16.46 -1.06
C ASN A 148 -15.57 -15.70 -0.73
N VAL A 149 -15.36 -14.56 -1.39
CA VAL A 149 -14.22 -13.66 -1.12
C VAL A 149 -14.76 -12.26 -0.87
N ALA A 150 -14.41 -11.64 0.24
CA ALA A 150 -14.77 -10.26 0.57
C ALA A 150 -13.51 -9.39 0.55
N CYS A 151 -13.38 -8.54 -0.46
CA CYS A 151 -12.31 -7.57 -0.60
C CYS A 151 -12.49 -6.37 0.33
N GLY A 152 -11.38 -5.76 0.73
CA GLY A 152 -11.34 -4.55 1.55
C GLY A 152 -11.28 -3.28 0.71
N SER A 153 -10.68 -2.22 1.26
CA SER A 153 -10.47 -0.94 0.57
C SER A 153 -9.23 -0.92 -0.33
N GLY A 154 -8.23 -1.76 -0.05
CA GLY A 154 -7.01 -1.88 -0.86
C GLY A 154 -7.22 -2.67 -2.17
N PRO A 155 -6.17 -2.76 -3.00
CA PRO A 155 -6.19 -3.60 -4.21
C PRO A 155 -6.48 -5.06 -3.85
N CYS A 156 -7.39 -5.67 -4.61
CA CYS A 156 -7.85 -7.02 -4.45
C CYS A 156 -7.72 -7.77 -5.77
N ASN A 157 -6.81 -8.74 -5.84
CA ASN A 157 -6.66 -9.62 -6.99
C ASN A 157 -7.11 -11.03 -6.59
N VAL A 158 -8.14 -11.53 -7.28
CA VAL A 158 -8.75 -12.82 -7.01
C VAL A 158 -8.66 -13.70 -8.26
N GLU A 159 -7.93 -14.80 -8.16
CA GLU A 159 -7.76 -15.77 -9.23
C GLU A 159 -8.54 -17.05 -8.91
N CYS A 160 -9.67 -17.24 -9.57
CA CYS A 160 -10.54 -18.41 -9.46
C CYS A 160 -10.25 -19.35 -10.64
N SER A 161 -9.34 -20.31 -10.44
CA SER A 161 -8.96 -21.29 -11.48
C SER A 161 -9.47 -22.71 -11.22
N GLY A 162 -9.83 -23.03 -9.97
CA GLY A 162 -10.45 -24.29 -9.61
C GLY A 162 -11.90 -24.42 -10.11
N GLN A 163 -12.37 -25.66 -10.24
CA GLN A 163 -13.77 -25.94 -10.54
C GLN A 163 -14.64 -25.57 -9.34
N ASN A 164 -15.74 -24.84 -9.56
CA ASN A 164 -16.61 -24.33 -8.49
C ASN A 164 -15.91 -23.44 -7.45
N SER A 165 -14.70 -22.96 -7.73
CA SER A 165 -14.09 -21.89 -6.97
C SER A 165 -15.02 -20.68 -6.94
N CYS A 166 -14.96 -19.82 -5.92
CA CYS A 166 -15.68 -18.53 -5.94
C CYS A 166 -17.18 -18.63 -6.30
N SER A 167 -17.81 -19.78 -6.00
CA SER A 167 -19.15 -20.13 -6.46
C SER A 167 -20.26 -19.35 -5.78
N GLN A 168 -19.98 -18.73 -4.63
CA GLN A 168 -20.84 -17.73 -4.00
C GLN A 168 -20.46 -16.28 -4.34
N GLY A 169 -19.48 -16.09 -5.22
CA GLY A 169 -19.08 -14.78 -5.73
C GLY A 169 -17.92 -14.13 -4.97
N VAL A 170 -17.48 -13.03 -5.54
CA VAL A 170 -16.48 -12.12 -4.99
C VAL A 170 -17.17 -10.80 -4.70
N THR A 171 -17.02 -10.28 -3.49
CA THR A 171 -17.55 -8.98 -3.10
C THR A 171 -16.39 -8.00 -3.07
N CYS A 172 -16.27 -7.19 -4.12
CA CYS A 172 -15.21 -6.18 -4.22
C CYS A 172 -15.35 -5.05 -3.19
N GLY A 173 -16.56 -4.78 -2.69
CA GLY A 173 -16.79 -3.79 -1.64
C GLY A 173 -16.38 -2.38 -2.06
N HIS A 174 -15.47 -1.77 -1.30
CA HIS A 174 -14.91 -0.43 -1.54
C HIS A 174 -13.46 -0.50 -2.07
N SER A 175 -13.06 -1.64 -2.63
CA SER A 175 -11.72 -1.80 -3.18
C SER A 175 -11.48 -0.80 -4.30
N CYS A 176 -10.35 -0.11 -4.26
CA CYS A 176 -9.94 0.80 -5.33
C CYS A 176 -9.55 0.10 -6.63
N GLU A 177 -9.23 -1.18 -6.55
CA GLU A 177 -8.76 -2.01 -7.65
C GLU A 177 -9.19 -3.44 -7.35
N CYS A 178 -10.23 -3.92 -8.03
CA CYS A 178 -10.72 -5.28 -7.88
C CYS A 178 -10.58 -6.03 -9.19
N ASP A 179 -9.53 -6.85 -9.27
CA ASP A 179 -9.28 -7.73 -10.40
C ASP A 179 -9.74 -9.14 -10.03
N VAL A 180 -10.73 -9.65 -10.76
CA VAL A 180 -11.25 -11.00 -10.59
C VAL A 180 -11.10 -11.76 -11.89
N SER A 181 -10.25 -12.78 -11.87
CA SER A 181 -9.98 -13.65 -13.01
C SER A 181 -10.58 -15.02 -12.78
N CYS A 182 -11.56 -15.39 -13.61
CA CYS A 182 -12.28 -16.66 -13.54
C CYS A 182 -11.89 -17.55 -14.73
N THR A 183 -10.76 -18.25 -14.63
CA THR A 183 -10.21 -19.07 -15.73
C THR A 183 -10.53 -20.56 -15.63
N GLY A 184 -11.17 -20.97 -14.54
CA GLY A 184 -11.49 -22.37 -14.30
C GLY A 184 -12.46 -22.97 -15.30
N ILE A 185 -12.29 -24.28 -15.54
CA ILE A 185 -13.08 -25.05 -16.49
C ILE A 185 -14.46 -25.39 -15.89
N GLY A 186 -15.49 -24.71 -16.39
CA GLY A 186 -16.89 -24.99 -16.06
C GLY A 186 -17.70 -23.70 -15.83
N LEU A 187 -19.00 -23.74 -16.12
CA LEU A 187 -19.94 -22.61 -16.00
C LEU A 187 -20.14 -22.09 -14.56
N GLN A 188 -19.34 -22.54 -13.59
CA GLN A 188 -19.57 -22.36 -12.15
C GLN A 188 -18.32 -21.92 -11.38
N THR A 189 -17.21 -21.61 -12.07
CA THR A 189 -15.99 -21.08 -11.42
C THR A 189 -16.18 -19.67 -10.87
N CYS A 190 -17.17 -18.94 -11.35
CA CYS A 190 -17.67 -17.74 -10.72
C CYS A 190 -19.19 -17.80 -10.77
N SER A 191 -19.86 -17.38 -9.70
CA SER A 191 -21.32 -17.48 -9.60
C SER A 191 -21.99 -16.75 -10.76
N SER A 192 -23.03 -17.37 -11.34
CA SER A 192 -23.90 -16.72 -12.34
C SER A 192 -24.75 -15.59 -11.76
N GLN A 193 -24.75 -15.41 -10.42
CA GLN A 193 -25.42 -14.30 -9.73
C GLN A 193 -24.75 -12.93 -9.96
N GLY A 194 -23.70 -12.88 -10.79
CA GLY A 194 -22.93 -11.67 -11.06
C GLY A 194 -21.93 -11.43 -9.95
N ILE A 195 -20.73 -11.00 -10.33
CA ILE A 195 -19.79 -10.40 -9.37
C ILE A 195 -20.29 -8.97 -9.20
N PRO A 196 -20.84 -8.57 -8.04
CA PRO A 196 -21.24 -7.19 -7.84
C PRO A 196 -19.96 -6.35 -7.75
N CYS A 197 -19.49 -5.87 -8.90
CA CYS A 197 -18.57 -4.75 -8.92
C CYS A 197 -19.30 -3.56 -8.29
N GLY A 198 -18.68 -2.89 -7.31
CA GLY A 198 -19.16 -1.58 -6.92
C GLY A 198 -19.06 -0.62 -8.11
N ASP A 199 -19.80 0.49 -8.08
CA ASP A 199 -19.88 1.49 -9.18
C ASP A 199 -18.52 2.06 -9.66
N TYR A 200 -17.42 1.76 -8.95
CA TYR A 200 -16.05 2.18 -9.25
C TYR A 200 -15.17 1.08 -9.88
N ALA A 201 -15.67 -0.15 -9.97
CA ALA A 201 -14.98 -1.26 -10.61
C ALA A 201 -15.83 -1.73 -11.79
N CYS A 202 -15.18 -2.05 -12.91
CA CYS A 202 -15.69 -2.76 -14.08
C CYS A 202 -15.89 -1.92 -15.35
N ASP A 203 -15.00 -2.21 -16.31
CA ASP A 203 -15.32 -2.16 -17.74
C ASP A 203 -16.14 -3.40 -18.10
N ASP A 204 -17.26 -3.20 -18.79
CA ASP A 204 -18.38 -4.14 -18.93
C ASP A 204 -18.22 -5.04 -20.18
N ILE A 205 -17.02 -5.61 -20.38
CA ILE A 205 -16.66 -6.33 -21.61
C ILE A 205 -16.42 -7.82 -21.34
N VAL A 206 -17.48 -8.61 -21.53
CA VAL A 206 -17.53 -10.03 -22.01
C VAL A 206 -16.28 -10.91 -21.79
N ASP A 207 -15.95 -11.22 -20.55
CA ASP A 207 -15.37 -12.51 -20.13
C ASP A 207 -15.39 -12.63 -18.59
N TYR A 208 -16.51 -13.05 -18.02
CA TYR A 208 -16.77 -13.49 -16.62
C TYR A 208 -15.93 -12.93 -15.44
N GLY A 209 -15.39 -11.71 -15.52
CA GLY A 209 -14.46 -11.16 -14.54
C GLY A 209 -14.56 -9.64 -14.39
N CYS A 210 -14.09 -9.14 -13.25
CA CYS A 210 -13.92 -7.72 -12.98
C CYS A 210 -12.48 -7.36 -13.31
N ASN A 211 -12.26 -6.32 -14.09
CA ASN A 211 -10.91 -5.83 -14.32
C ASN A 211 -10.92 -4.32 -14.05
N SER A 212 -9.95 -3.87 -13.26
CA SER A 212 -9.72 -2.47 -12.90
C SER A 212 -9.00 -1.67 -14.00
N THR A 213 -8.53 -2.32 -15.07
CA THR A 213 -7.78 -1.65 -16.13
C THR A 213 -8.66 -1.14 -17.29
N PRO A 214 -8.37 0.07 -17.83
CA PRO A 214 -7.30 0.98 -17.41
C PRO A 214 -7.75 1.89 -16.25
N ALA A 215 -6.95 1.92 -15.18
CA ALA A 215 -7.21 2.60 -13.91
C ALA A 215 -7.19 4.15 -13.98
N GLU A 216 -7.67 4.77 -15.05
CA GLU A 216 -7.59 6.23 -15.23
C GLU A 216 -8.50 7.01 -14.27
N ASN A 217 -9.46 6.35 -13.60
CA ASN A 217 -10.36 7.00 -12.63
C ASN A 217 -10.20 6.55 -11.16
N CYS A 218 -9.27 5.66 -10.84
CA CYS A 218 -8.98 5.26 -9.45
C CYS A 218 -7.87 6.11 -8.80
N SER A 219 -7.58 7.30 -9.35
CA SER A 219 -6.51 8.19 -8.87
C SER A 219 -6.88 9.03 -7.64
N GLY A 220 -8.04 8.78 -7.01
CA GLY A 220 -8.39 9.39 -5.73
C GLY A 220 -7.71 8.65 -4.57
N PRO A 221 -7.20 9.36 -3.53
CA PRO A 221 -6.72 8.68 -2.33
C PRO A 221 -7.87 7.88 -1.73
N CYS A 222 -7.64 6.59 -1.49
CA CYS A 222 -8.52 5.76 -0.68
C CYS A 222 -8.49 6.33 0.74
N LEU A 223 -9.50 7.14 1.09
CA LEU A 223 -9.61 7.81 2.39
C LEU A 223 -10.18 6.89 3.45
#